data_AF-A0A2M9K684-F1
#
_entry.id   AF-A0A2M9K684-F1
#
_cell.length_a   1.000
_cell.length_b   1.000
_cell.length_c   1.000
_cell.angle_alpha   90.00
_cell.angle_beta   90.00
_cell.angle_gamma   90.00
#
_symmetry.space_group_name_H-M   'P 1'
#
loop_
_entity.id
_entity.type
_entity.pdbx_description
1 polymer ?
#
loop_
_entity_poly.entity_id
_entity_poly.type
_entity_poly.pdbx_seq_one_letter_code
_entity_poly.pdbx_strand_id
1 'polypeptide(L)'
;MLPVSPQSRTRPGYDDPHEASESTRPAAGPPLTSPRCTTRALSVARADDTTAALPVDVVLIGDTVSTVLAHQDGTPDRSVSASWHRWLSGHLQLLTPIAVEQASRWDDPQRTALVKATEAAVNRASAVGLPADPAAAYVHVQELARECRGLLGLVLDRPGDGR
;
A
#
# COMPACT_ATOMS: atom_id res chain seq x y z
N MET A 1 56.76 -7.87 -3.19
CA MET A 1 57.93 -7.26 -3.84
C MET A 1 57.95 -7.72 -5.30
N LEU A 2 57.89 -6.73 -6.22
CA LEU A 2 58.04 -6.75 -7.70
C LEU A 2 57.03 -7.52 -8.59
N PRO A 3 56.69 -7.04 -9.80
CA PRO A 3 56.62 -5.64 -10.27
C PRO A 3 55.30 -5.27 -10.99
N VAL A 4 55.08 -3.96 -11.03
CA VAL A 4 54.09 -3.22 -11.83
C VAL A 4 54.56 -3.14 -13.28
N SER A 5 53.65 -3.20 -14.27
CA SER A 5 53.73 -2.29 -15.42
C SER A 5 52.43 -2.15 -16.22
N PRO A 6 52.22 -0.98 -16.87
CA PRO A 6 50.94 -0.49 -17.36
C PRO A 6 50.82 -0.56 -18.88
N GLN A 7 49.62 -0.46 -19.45
CA GLN A 7 49.45 0.05 -20.82
C GLN A 7 48.26 1.00 -20.95
N SER A 8 48.62 2.27 -21.08
CA SER A 8 47.83 3.35 -21.65
C SER A 8 47.59 3.11 -23.13
N ARG A 9 46.40 3.44 -23.64
CA ARG A 9 46.28 3.98 -25.01
C ARG A 9 45.11 4.96 -25.09
N THR A 10 45.40 6.07 -25.74
CA THR A 10 44.62 7.30 -25.80
C THR A 10 44.42 7.65 -27.28
N ARG A 11 43.18 8.06 -27.61
CA ARG A 11 42.74 8.88 -28.79
C ARG A 11 42.79 8.22 -30.18
N PRO A 12 42.02 8.69 -31.19
CA PRO A 12 41.38 10.01 -31.41
C PRO A 12 39.83 9.92 -31.56
N GLY A 13 38.99 10.96 -31.57
CA GLY A 13 39.12 12.30 -32.15
C GLY A 13 38.58 12.29 -33.59
N TYR A 14 37.26 12.44 -33.77
CA TYR A 14 36.65 12.79 -35.07
C TYR A 14 35.40 13.64 -34.81
N ASP A 15 35.50 14.91 -35.17
CA ASP A 15 34.40 15.86 -35.29
C ASP A 15 33.96 15.92 -36.76
N ASP A 16 32.66 16.19 -36.91
CA ASP A 16 32.04 16.99 -38.00
C ASP A 16 31.61 16.29 -39.32
N PRO A 17 30.73 16.90 -40.15
CA PRO A 17 29.26 16.82 -40.05
C PRO A 17 28.54 16.56 -41.40
N HIS A 18 27.20 16.68 -41.36
CA HIS A 18 26.28 17.10 -42.43
C HIS A 18 25.56 16.06 -43.34
N GLU A 19 24.29 16.43 -43.59
CA GLU A 19 23.29 15.96 -44.58
C GLU A 19 22.42 14.76 -44.16
N ALA A 20 21.18 14.99 -43.68
CA ALA A 20 19.97 15.33 -44.43
C ALA A 20 19.54 14.26 -45.44
N SER A 21 18.51 13.46 -45.10
CA SER A 21 17.21 13.44 -45.81
C SER A 21 16.37 12.20 -45.52
N GLU A 22 15.05 12.46 -45.52
CA GLU A 22 13.92 11.56 -45.81
C GLU A 22 13.58 10.44 -44.79
N SER A 23 12.52 10.64 -44.00
CA SER A 23 11.11 10.41 -44.39
C SER A 23 10.81 8.94 -44.67
N THR A 24 10.44 8.21 -43.62
CA THR A 24 9.46 7.13 -43.70
C THR A 24 8.75 7.05 -42.35
N ARG A 25 7.47 7.44 -42.32
CA ARG A 25 6.55 7.16 -41.20
C ARG A 25 6.40 5.65 -41.03
N PRO A 26 6.61 5.08 -39.83
CA PRO A 26 5.90 3.88 -39.47
C PRO A 26 4.50 4.28 -39.00
N ALA A 27 3.51 3.56 -39.52
CA ALA A 27 2.10 3.69 -39.20
C ALA A 27 1.87 3.80 -37.69
N ALA A 28 0.98 4.72 -37.31
CA ALA A 28 0.41 4.78 -35.98
C ALA A 28 -0.24 3.43 -35.66
N GLY A 29 0.47 2.58 -34.93
CA GLY A 29 -0.14 1.50 -34.18
C GLY A 29 -1.16 2.10 -33.21
N PRO A 30 -2.26 1.40 -32.92
CA PRO A 30 -3.23 1.87 -31.94
C PRO A 30 -2.49 2.19 -30.64
N PRO A 31 -2.84 3.28 -29.94
CA PRO A 31 -2.24 3.57 -28.65
C PRO A 31 -2.44 2.34 -27.78
N LEU A 32 -1.33 1.76 -27.32
CA LEU A 32 -1.34 0.89 -26.16
C LEU A 32 -1.81 1.78 -25.02
N THR A 33 -3.13 1.86 -24.85
CA THR A 33 -3.73 2.27 -23.60
C THR A 33 -3.27 1.23 -22.60
N SER A 34 -2.11 1.49 -21.98
CA SER A 34 -1.83 0.94 -20.67
C SER A 34 -3.11 1.14 -19.89
N PRO A 35 -3.68 0.08 -19.29
CA PRO A 35 -4.80 0.28 -18.39
C PRO A 35 -4.30 1.33 -17.41
N ARG A 36 -4.95 2.49 -17.39
CA ARG A 36 -4.83 3.39 -16.25
C ARG A 36 -5.30 2.50 -15.11
N CYS A 37 -4.35 1.89 -14.42
CA CYS A 37 -4.61 1.30 -13.12
C CYS A 37 -5.05 2.52 -12.33
N THR A 38 -6.36 2.73 -12.26
CA THR A 38 -6.96 3.80 -11.49
C THR A 38 -6.66 3.44 -10.06
N THR A 39 -5.46 3.80 -9.61
CA THR A 39 -5.08 3.76 -8.21
C THR A 39 -6.09 4.65 -7.51
N ARG A 40 -7.00 4.00 -6.81
CA ARG A 40 -8.09 4.68 -6.11
C ARG A 40 -7.46 5.40 -4.93
N ALA A 41 -7.10 6.67 -5.14
CA ALA A 41 -6.54 7.52 -4.11
C ALA A 41 -7.63 7.85 -3.09
N LEU A 42 -7.56 7.25 -1.90
CA LEU A 42 -8.23 7.77 -0.71
C LEU A 42 -7.32 8.79 -0.05
N SER A 43 -7.84 9.69 0.78
CA SER A 43 -7.02 10.70 1.44
C SER A 43 -7.25 10.74 2.93
N VAL A 44 -6.17 10.99 3.68
CA VAL A 44 -6.23 11.35 5.11
C VAL A 44 -5.82 12.81 5.25
N ALA A 45 -6.55 13.58 6.07
CA ALA A 45 -6.18 14.94 6.43
C ALA A 45 -5.04 14.94 7.46
N ARG A 46 -4.04 15.80 7.28
CA ARG A 46 -2.96 16.00 8.25
C ARG A 46 -3.48 16.81 9.45
N ALA A 47 -2.91 16.59 10.64
CA ALA A 47 -3.27 17.31 11.87
C ALA A 47 -2.90 18.80 11.86
N ASP A 48 -2.03 19.22 10.94
CA ASP A 48 -1.68 20.62 10.73
C ASP A 48 -2.58 21.17 9.62
N ASP A 49 -3.33 22.26 9.87
CA ASP A 49 -4.33 22.92 9.00
C ASP A 49 -3.93 23.22 7.53
N THR A 50 -2.72 22.84 7.12
CA THR A 50 -2.33 22.66 5.72
C THR A 50 -2.91 21.36 5.18
N THR A 51 -4.07 21.46 4.53
CA THR A 51 -4.86 20.36 3.94
C THR A 51 -4.18 19.68 2.74
N ALA A 52 -2.98 19.11 2.93
CA ALA A 52 -2.40 18.19 1.96
C ALA A 52 -2.96 16.79 2.25
N ALA A 53 -4.05 16.46 1.58
CA ALA A 53 -4.60 15.10 1.50
C ALA A 53 -3.52 14.14 0.98
N LEU A 54 -2.99 13.27 1.84
CA LEU A 54 -2.03 12.25 1.42
C LEU A 54 -2.78 11.06 0.80
N PRO A 55 -2.44 10.64 -0.43
CA PRO A 55 -3.07 9.49 -1.04
C PRO A 55 -2.72 8.21 -0.25
N VAL A 56 -3.74 7.48 0.17
CA VAL A 56 -3.63 6.14 0.76
C VAL A 56 -3.68 5.13 -0.37
N ASP A 57 -2.63 4.31 -0.44
CA ASP A 57 -2.50 3.24 -1.40
C ASP A 57 -3.28 2.00 -0.94
N VAL A 58 -4.53 1.91 -1.39
CA VAL A 58 -5.41 0.77 -1.09
C VAL A 58 -4.94 -0.54 -1.71
N VAL A 59 -4.14 -0.49 -2.77
CA VAL A 59 -3.62 -1.69 -3.43
C VAL A 59 -2.53 -2.31 -2.54
N LEU A 60 -1.58 -1.49 -2.09
CA LEU A 60 -0.54 -1.93 -1.16
C LEU A 60 -1.13 -2.50 0.14
N ILE A 61 -2.16 -1.85 0.69
CA ILE A 61 -2.85 -2.35 1.88
C ILE A 61 -3.51 -3.70 1.58
N GLY A 62 -4.22 -3.81 0.45
CA GLY A 62 -4.87 -5.05 0.01
C GLY A 62 -3.88 -6.19 -0.18
N ASP A 63 -2.72 -5.93 -0.79
CA ASP A 63 -1.66 -6.90 -1.02
C ASP A 63 -1.03 -7.37 0.30
N THR A 64 -0.78 -6.44 1.23
CA THR A 64 -0.26 -6.76 2.56
C THR A 64 -1.23 -7.65 3.33
N VAL A 65 -2.51 -7.27 3.37
CA VAL A 65 -3.57 -8.06 4.01
C VAL A 65 -3.67 -9.45 3.38
N SER A 66 -3.67 -9.53 2.05
CA SER A 66 -3.76 -10.81 1.33
C SER A 66 -2.56 -11.70 1.61
N THR A 67 -1.35 -11.13 1.65
CA THR A 67 -0.11 -11.85 1.97
C THR A 67 -0.19 -12.48 3.37
N VAL A 68 -0.64 -11.73 4.37
CA VAL A 68 -0.77 -12.23 5.74
C VAL A 68 -1.84 -13.31 5.84
N LEU A 69 -3.03 -13.06 5.29
CA LEU A 69 -4.16 -14.00 5.35
C LEU A 69 -3.91 -15.30 4.56
N ALA A 70 -3.09 -15.24 3.50
CA ALA A 70 -2.77 -16.40 2.66
C ALA A 70 -1.64 -17.27 3.23
N HIS A 71 -0.98 -16.87 4.33
CA HIS A 71 0.11 -17.65 4.90
C HIS A 71 -0.40 -18.99 5.47
N GLN A 72 0.14 -20.10 4.96
CA GLN A 72 -0.25 -21.46 5.34
C GLN A 72 0.91 -22.32 5.87
N ASP A 73 2.14 -21.80 5.84
CA ASP A 73 3.37 -22.57 6.15
C ASP A 73 3.63 -22.72 7.66
N GLY A 74 2.57 -22.88 8.45
CA GLY A 74 2.63 -22.95 9.90
C GLY A 74 2.78 -21.58 10.57
N THR A 75 3.39 -21.57 11.76
CA THR A 75 3.60 -20.34 12.52
C THR A 75 4.84 -19.62 11.98
N PRO A 76 4.71 -18.38 11.49
CA PRO A 76 5.83 -17.60 10.98
C PRO A 76 6.83 -17.26 12.09
N ASP A 77 8.08 -16.99 11.69
CA ASP A 77 9.10 -16.48 12.58
C ASP A 77 8.65 -15.20 13.28
N ARG A 78 9.17 -14.98 14.50
CA ARG A 78 8.82 -13.80 15.31
C ARG A 78 9.14 -12.49 14.61
N SER A 79 10.23 -12.42 13.85
CA SER A 79 10.60 -11.23 13.07
C SER A 79 9.58 -10.92 11.97
N VAL A 80 9.07 -11.95 11.30
CA VAL A 80 8.02 -11.83 10.28
C VAL A 80 6.71 -11.36 10.92
N SER A 81 6.30 -11.98 12.03
CA SER A 81 5.12 -11.57 12.80
C SER A 81 5.21 -10.11 13.27
N ALA A 82 6.40 -9.66 13.70
CA ALA A 82 6.62 -8.28 14.11
C ALA A 82 6.52 -7.28 12.95
N SER A 83 7.05 -7.63 11.78
CA SER A 83 6.88 -6.82 10.56
C SER A 83 5.41 -6.71 10.16
N TRP A 84 4.69 -7.85 10.11
CA TRP A 84 3.28 -7.87 9.78
C TRP A 84 2.44 -7.07 10.78
N HIS A 85 2.67 -7.25 12.07
CA HIS A 85 2.02 -6.44 13.10
C HIS A 85 2.24 -4.95 12.86
N ARG A 86 3.49 -4.51 12.66
CA ARG A 86 3.81 -3.10 12.41
C ARG A 86 3.09 -2.56 11.18
N TRP A 87 3.09 -3.29 10.07
CA TRP A 87 2.43 -2.86 8.84
C TRP A 87 0.91 -2.78 9.02
N LEU A 88 0.29 -3.83 9.57
CA LEU A 88 -1.16 -3.88 9.77
C LEU A 88 -1.62 -2.80 10.76
N SER A 89 -0.92 -2.59 11.88
CA SER A 89 -1.24 -1.49 12.80
C SER A 89 -1.17 -0.13 12.10
N GLY A 90 -0.15 0.10 11.27
CA GLY A 90 -0.05 1.33 10.46
C GLY A 90 -1.20 1.47 9.47
N HIS A 91 -1.61 0.39 8.81
CA HIS A 91 -2.75 0.40 7.88
C HIS A 91 -4.07 0.68 8.61
N LEU A 92 -4.29 0.10 9.78
CA LEU A 92 -5.47 0.40 10.59
C LEU A 92 -5.52 1.88 10.99
N GLN A 93 -4.41 2.46 11.45
CA GLN A 93 -4.33 3.87 11.80
C GLN A 93 -4.65 4.81 10.61
N LEU A 94 -4.37 4.37 9.38
CA LEU A 94 -4.72 5.10 8.16
C LEU A 94 -6.19 4.90 7.76
N LEU A 95 -6.71 3.67 7.86
CA LEU A 95 -8.06 3.33 7.39
C LEU A 95 -9.17 3.79 8.34
N THR A 96 -8.96 3.67 9.66
CA THR A 96 -9.96 4.01 10.68
C THR A 96 -10.53 5.42 10.54
N PRO A 97 -9.73 6.51 10.47
CA PRO A 97 -10.29 7.86 10.36
C PRO A 97 -11.11 8.05 9.08
N ILE A 98 -10.70 7.43 7.96
CA ILE A 98 -11.44 7.48 6.70
C ILE A 98 -12.79 6.77 6.85
N ALA A 99 -12.80 5.58 7.46
CA ALA A 99 -14.02 4.81 7.69
C ALA A 99 -14.99 5.58 8.60
N VAL A 100 -14.50 6.23 9.65
CA VAL A 100 -15.31 7.06 10.57
C VAL A 100 -15.90 8.27 9.84
N GLU A 101 -15.09 8.98 9.03
CA GLU A 101 -15.57 10.11 8.24
C GLU A 101 -16.67 9.67 7.26
N GLN A 102 -16.47 8.54 6.56
CA GLN A 102 -17.46 8.01 5.62
C GLN A 102 -18.73 7.51 6.32
N ALA A 103 -18.60 6.89 7.50
CA ALA A 103 -19.74 6.39 8.26
C ALA A 103 -20.74 7.48 8.64
N SER A 104 -20.25 8.69 8.92
CA SER A 104 -21.12 9.85 9.17
C SER A 104 -22.06 10.21 8.00
N ARG A 105 -21.74 9.72 6.79
CA ARG A 105 -22.48 9.96 5.55
C ARG A 105 -23.41 8.79 5.17
N TRP A 106 -23.37 7.67 5.90
CA TRP A 106 -24.29 6.56 5.67
C TRP A 106 -25.61 6.79 6.39
N ASP A 107 -26.72 6.54 5.70
CA ASP A 107 -28.05 6.47 6.31
C ASP A 107 -28.35 5.06 6.86
N ASP A 108 -27.32 4.42 7.41
CA ASP A 108 -27.39 3.05 7.95
C ASP A 108 -26.78 3.04 9.36
N PRO A 109 -27.63 2.99 10.41
CA PRO A 109 -27.19 2.92 11.79
C PRO A 109 -26.37 1.67 12.11
N GLN A 110 -26.59 0.54 11.43
CA GLN A 110 -25.85 -0.69 11.67
C GLN A 110 -24.42 -0.58 11.13
N ARG A 111 -24.24 -0.04 9.92
CA ARG A 111 -22.90 0.23 9.36
C ARG A 111 -22.13 1.25 10.21
N THR A 112 -22.83 2.28 10.70
CA THR A 112 -22.23 3.26 11.61
C THR A 112 -21.80 2.62 12.93
N ALA A 113 -22.62 1.74 13.52
CA ALA A 113 -22.26 1.01 14.72
C ALA A 113 -21.08 0.05 14.50
N LEU A 114 -21.02 -0.60 13.33
CA LEU A 114 -19.92 -1.46 12.94
C LEU A 114 -18.59 -0.70 12.90
N VAL A 115 -18.56 0.48 12.26
CA VAL A 115 -17.34 1.32 12.21
C VAL A 115 -16.87 1.72 13.60
N LYS A 116 -17.77 2.12 14.50
CA LYS A 116 -17.42 2.44 15.90
C LYS A 116 -16.90 1.22 16.66
N ALA A 117 -17.51 0.06 16.46
CA ALA A 117 -17.04 -1.18 17.08
C ALA A 117 -15.65 -1.57 16.58
N THR A 118 -15.41 -1.45 15.27
CA THR A 118 -14.10 -1.69 14.65
C THR A 118 -13.06 -0.68 15.12
N GLU A 119 -13.38 0.61 15.21
CA GLU A 119 -12.49 1.62 15.79
C GLU A 119 -12.08 1.26 17.22
N ALA A 120 -13.04 0.88 18.07
CA ALA A 120 -12.74 0.47 19.43
C ALA A 120 -11.89 -0.82 19.48
N ALA A 121 -12.14 -1.77 18.57
CA ALA A 121 -11.36 -3.00 18.46
C ALA A 121 -9.92 -2.72 18.01
N VAL A 122 -9.73 -1.87 17.00
CA VAL A 122 -8.42 -1.42 16.50
C VAL A 122 -7.62 -0.73 17.60
N ASN A 123 -8.25 0.16 18.37
CA ASN A 123 -7.59 0.87 19.46
C ASN A 123 -7.13 -0.10 20.56
N ARG A 124 -7.95 -1.09 20.92
CA ARG A 124 -7.55 -2.14 21.87
C ARG A 124 -6.42 -3.00 21.32
N ALA A 125 -6.54 -3.48 20.08
CA ALA A 125 -5.54 -4.35 19.47
C ALA A 125 -4.19 -3.63 19.31
N SER A 126 -4.19 -2.35 18.94
CA SER A 126 -2.98 -1.54 18.81
C SER A 126 -2.30 -1.24 20.15
N ALA A 127 -3.05 -1.27 21.27
CA ALA A 127 -2.50 -1.00 22.60
C ALA A 127 -1.82 -2.22 23.24
N VAL A 128 -2.22 -3.44 22.87
CA VAL A 128 -1.73 -4.69 23.49
C VAL A 128 -0.34 -5.09 22.98
N GLY A 129 0.08 -4.60 21.82
CA GLY A 129 1.35 -4.96 21.19
C GLY A 129 1.42 -6.43 20.79
N LEU A 130 2.54 -6.84 20.19
CA LEU A 130 2.70 -8.22 19.73
C LEU A 130 2.91 -9.18 20.93
N PRO A 131 2.10 -10.24 21.08
CA PRO A 131 2.32 -11.28 22.08
C PRO A 131 3.71 -11.92 22.00
N ALA A 132 4.22 -12.39 23.14
CA ALA A 132 5.54 -13.05 23.20
C ALA A 132 5.52 -14.49 22.68
N ASP A 133 4.40 -15.19 22.85
CA ASP A 133 4.19 -16.55 22.35
C ASP A 133 4.02 -16.53 20.81
N PRO A 134 4.75 -17.36 20.04
CA PRO A 134 4.69 -17.33 18.58
C PRO A 134 3.31 -17.64 18.00
N ALA A 135 2.58 -18.60 18.56
CA ALA A 135 1.25 -18.97 18.06
C ALA A 135 0.24 -17.85 18.35
N ALA A 136 0.25 -17.31 19.56
CA ALA A 136 -0.57 -16.16 19.93
C ALA A 136 -0.22 -14.91 19.10
N ALA A 137 1.07 -14.67 18.82
CA ALA A 137 1.52 -13.58 17.96
C ALA A 137 0.98 -13.73 16.54
N TYR A 138 1.01 -14.94 16.00
CA TYR A 138 0.47 -15.21 14.67
C TYR A 138 -1.05 -15.04 14.62
N VAL A 139 -1.79 -15.59 15.59
CA VAL A 139 -3.24 -15.39 15.71
C VAL A 139 -3.58 -13.90 15.79
N HIS A 140 -2.86 -13.14 16.62
CA HIS A 140 -3.07 -11.71 16.76
C HIS A 140 -2.85 -10.96 15.43
N VAL A 141 -1.81 -11.31 14.68
CA VAL A 141 -1.55 -10.74 13.35
C VAL A 141 -2.64 -11.10 12.34
N GLN A 142 -3.16 -12.34 12.39
CA GLN A 142 -4.29 -12.76 11.56
C GLN A 142 -5.57 -11.98 11.88
N GLU A 143 -5.84 -11.71 13.16
CA GLU A 143 -6.96 -10.86 13.59
C GLU A 143 -6.81 -9.44 13.06
N LEU A 144 -5.64 -8.82 13.22
CA LEU A 144 -5.35 -7.49 12.66
C LEU A 144 -5.57 -7.44 11.14
N ALA A 145 -5.16 -8.49 10.41
CA ALA A 145 -5.36 -8.57 8.96
C ALA A 145 -6.85 -8.65 8.57
N ARG A 146 -7.68 -9.33 9.36
CA ARG A 146 -9.14 -9.38 9.16
C ARG A 146 -9.79 -8.04 9.43
N GLU A 147 -9.37 -7.33 10.48
CA GLU A 147 -9.85 -5.98 10.78
C GLU A 147 -9.47 -5.00 9.66
N CYS A 148 -8.22 -5.06 9.16
CA CYS A 148 -7.79 -4.31 7.98
C CYS A 148 -8.67 -4.60 6.77
N ARG A 149 -8.97 -5.87 6.48
CA ARG A 149 -9.83 -6.26 5.36
C ARG A 149 -11.23 -5.70 5.50
N GLY A 150 -11.81 -5.76 6.70
CA GLY A 150 -13.13 -5.21 7.01
C GLY A 150 -13.18 -3.71 6.76
N LEU A 151 -12.25 -2.95 7.35
CA LEU A 151 -12.15 -1.51 7.12
C LEU A 151 -11.88 -1.17 5.65
N LEU A 152 -11.01 -1.91 4.97
CA LEU A 152 -10.74 -1.70 3.56
C LEU A 152 -12.02 -1.87 2.72
N GLY A 153 -12.82 -2.91 3.00
CA GLY A 153 -14.11 -3.11 2.36
C GLY A 153 -15.07 -1.93 2.58
N LEU A 154 -15.18 -1.48 3.84
CA LEU A 154 -16.01 -0.33 4.20
C LEU A 154 -15.58 0.96 3.52
N VAL A 155 -14.27 1.23 3.49
CA VAL A 155 -13.72 2.45 2.89
C VAL A 155 -13.84 2.45 1.35
N LEU A 156 -13.86 1.26 0.75
CA LEU A 156 -14.08 1.07 -0.68
C LEU A 156 -15.57 1.08 -1.05
N ASP A 157 -16.49 0.87 -0.11
CA ASP A 157 -17.94 0.94 -0.31
C ASP A 157 -18.43 2.38 -0.11
N ARG A 158 -18.65 3.13 -1.20
CA ARG A 158 -19.06 4.54 -1.07
C ARG A 158 -20.54 4.63 -0.69
N PRO A 159 -20.92 5.62 0.15
CA PRO A 159 -22.31 6.00 0.31
C PRO A 159 -22.94 6.31 -1.06
N GLY A 160 -23.96 5.55 -1.46
CA GLY A 160 -24.67 5.74 -2.73
C GLY A 160 -24.41 4.69 -3.82
N ASP A 161 -23.42 3.81 -3.66
CA ASP A 161 -23.13 2.72 -4.62
C ASP A 161 -24.05 1.49 -4.43
N GLY A 162 -25.25 1.71 -3.87
CA GLY A 162 -26.23 0.71 -3.44
C GLY A 162 -26.15 -0.63 -4.17
N ARG A 163 -25.64 -1.63 -3.46
CA ARG A 163 -25.87 -3.05 -3.74
C ARG A 163 -26.68 -3.67 -2.62
#